data_AF-A0A6A6UXL8-F1
#
_entry.id   AF-A0A6A6UXL8-F1
#
_cell.length_a   1.000
_cell.length_b   1.000
_cell.length_c   1.000
_cell.angle_alpha   90.00
_cell.angle_beta   90.00
_cell.angle_gamma   90.00
#
_symmetry.space_group_name_H-M   'P 1'
#
loop_
_entity.id
_entity.type
_entity.pdbx_description
1 polymer ?
#
loop_
_entity_poly.entity_id
_entity_poly.type
_entity_poly.pdbx_seq_one_letter_code
_entity_poly.pdbx_strand_id
1 'polypeptide(L)'
;MFNVQSIVLMVICYVVLPRLTFLPPHIHSLLVSFGPITLTYCVNAFNKSRAASRSIPTRPTPRRVQYALDILLVSAVVCLALSLPHFSPENVFLKTQSRLQIQANVLFSRLALLRPLTEDDEVLRSKFVNTENKLLYMVFGPDTVINCIWCKGRDDYLMYSLAKILKPHILHLVILGLATSSFVGKETSRFRTQATLAGLALMVTEVLHLATYDMSTIKLAKTVQEIDFVHWRVRVYRFLAFAAVDGVFGLVLWLTSTNRWLAKPPPVAERLEMATREAESSVSSMHALGLLLNSINRDQELRNLREVYWRRESQENAEVLQEEEVVAQINQALSRMNVRDVEKQIEGVIDGLLHDLGNLPGSQPQSSEE
;
A
#
# COMPACT_ATOMS: atom_id res chain seq x y z
N MET A 1 -9.42 7.33 -32.69
CA MET A 1 -8.67 6.10 -33.04
C MET A 1 -8.70 5.18 -31.83
N PHE A 2 -9.38 4.04 -31.90
CA PHE A 2 -9.47 3.11 -30.77
C PHE A 2 -8.12 2.39 -30.60
N ASN A 3 -7.50 2.55 -29.43
CA ASN A 3 -6.26 1.87 -29.09
C ASN A 3 -6.54 0.37 -28.92
N VAL A 4 -5.70 -0.52 -29.48
CA VAL A 4 -5.84 -1.99 -29.40
C VAL A 4 -6.01 -2.45 -27.94
N GLN A 5 -5.37 -1.75 -27.01
CA GLN A 5 -5.51 -1.97 -25.58
C GLN A 5 -6.95 -1.75 -25.06
N SER A 6 -7.67 -0.75 -25.58
CA SER A 6 -9.08 -0.51 -25.24
C SER A 6 -10.00 -1.59 -25.79
N ILE A 7 -9.66 -2.17 -26.94
CA ILE A 7 -10.41 -3.27 -27.56
C ILE A 7 -10.26 -4.55 -26.72
N VAL A 8 -9.03 -4.90 -26.33
CA VAL A 8 -8.75 -6.05 -25.46
C VAL A 8 -9.44 -5.90 -24.10
N LEU A 9 -9.43 -4.70 -23.53
CA LEU A 9 -10.11 -4.41 -22.27
C LEU A 9 -11.64 -4.50 -22.37
N MET A 10 -12.23 -4.07 -23.49
CA MET A 10 -13.64 -4.30 -23.77
C MET A 10 -13.95 -5.80 -23.82
N VAL A 11 -13.14 -6.60 -24.52
CA VAL A 11 -13.34 -8.06 -24.61
C VAL A 11 -13.26 -8.70 -23.22
N ILE A 12 -12.31 -8.30 -22.37
CA ILE A 12 -12.22 -8.80 -21.00
C ILE A 12 -13.46 -8.41 -20.19
N CYS A 13 -13.93 -7.17 -20.29
CA CYS A 13 -15.13 -6.71 -19.58
C CYS A 13 -16.41 -7.44 -20.05
N TYR A 14 -16.56 -7.70 -21.35
CA TYR A 14 -17.77 -8.30 -21.91
C TYR A 14 -17.78 -9.82 -21.93
N VAL A 15 -16.62 -10.48 -21.82
CA VAL A 15 -16.52 -11.96 -21.88
C VAL A 15 -16.16 -12.59 -20.55
N VAL A 16 -15.30 -11.94 -19.74
CA VAL A 16 -14.78 -12.53 -18.49
C VAL A 16 -15.62 -12.14 -17.28
N LEU A 17 -15.98 -10.85 -17.12
CA LEU A 17 -16.81 -10.39 -16.01
C LEU A 17 -18.19 -11.09 -15.94
N PRO A 18 -18.90 -11.38 -17.04
CA PRO A 18 -20.14 -12.19 -17.00
C PRO A 18 -19.98 -13.66 -16.67
N ARG A 19 -18.76 -14.20 -16.63
CA ARG A 19 -18.52 -15.56 -16.15
C ARG A 19 -18.15 -15.64 -14.68
N LEU A 20 -18.00 -14.49 -14.00
CA LEU A 20 -17.76 -14.44 -12.56
C LEU A 20 -19.10 -14.56 -11.81
N THR A 21 -19.55 -15.80 -11.61
CA THR A 21 -20.84 -16.13 -10.96
C THR A 21 -20.93 -15.80 -9.47
N PHE A 22 -19.85 -15.27 -8.87
CA PHE A 22 -19.79 -14.94 -7.44
C PHE A 22 -20.38 -13.57 -7.08
N LEU A 23 -20.67 -12.71 -8.07
CA LEU A 23 -21.14 -11.34 -7.86
C LEU A 23 -22.67 -11.22 -7.90
N PRO A 24 -23.29 -10.44 -6.99
CA PRO A 24 -24.70 -10.10 -7.06
C PRO A 24 -25.09 -9.47 -8.42
N PRO A 25 -26.30 -9.77 -8.95
CA PRO A 25 -26.73 -9.36 -10.30
C PRO A 25 -26.73 -7.84 -10.52
N HIS A 26 -26.95 -7.04 -9.46
CA HIS A 26 -26.90 -5.57 -9.53
C HIS A 26 -25.48 -5.02 -9.71
N ILE A 27 -24.46 -5.70 -9.19
CA ILE A 27 -23.06 -5.31 -9.38
C ILE A 27 -22.63 -5.71 -10.79
N HIS A 28 -23.11 -6.84 -11.27
CA HIS A 28 -22.83 -7.34 -12.61
C HIS A 28 -23.29 -6.36 -13.70
N SER A 29 -24.51 -5.83 -13.61
CA SER A 29 -25.02 -4.84 -14.57
C SER A 29 -24.21 -3.54 -14.55
N LEU A 30 -23.87 -3.01 -13.38
CA LEU A 30 -23.01 -1.82 -13.24
C LEU A 30 -21.61 -2.04 -13.83
N LEU A 31 -21.01 -3.21 -13.57
CA LEU A 31 -19.66 -3.54 -14.02
C LEU A 31 -19.61 -3.77 -15.54
N VAL A 32 -20.67 -4.28 -16.15
CA VAL A 32 -20.75 -4.42 -17.62
C VAL A 32 -20.99 -3.06 -18.29
N SER A 33 -21.85 -2.20 -17.71
CA SER A 33 -22.15 -0.89 -18.29
C SER A 33 -21.01 0.13 -18.14
N PHE A 34 -20.38 0.20 -16.96
CA PHE A 34 -19.31 1.15 -16.68
C PHE A 34 -17.90 0.56 -16.75
N GLY A 35 -17.76 -0.77 -16.79
CA GLY A 35 -16.48 -1.47 -16.83
C GLY A 35 -15.55 -0.99 -17.93
N PRO A 36 -15.97 -0.91 -19.20
CA PRO A 36 -15.06 -0.52 -20.29
C PRO A 36 -14.45 0.88 -20.08
N ILE A 37 -15.24 1.82 -19.59
CA ILE A 37 -14.83 3.22 -19.38
C ILE A 37 -13.94 3.33 -18.14
N THR A 38 -14.37 2.74 -17.01
CA THR A 38 -13.63 2.80 -15.74
C THR A 38 -12.32 2.02 -15.85
N LEU A 39 -12.32 0.85 -16.45
CA LEU A 39 -11.14 -0.01 -16.58
C LEU A 39 -10.10 0.64 -17.50
N THR A 40 -10.50 1.20 -18.65
CA THR A 40 -9.56 1.91 -19.52
C THR A 40 -8.98 3.16 -18.86
N TYR A 41 -9.78 3.92 -18.11
CA TYR A 41 -9.28 5.06 -17.32
C TYR A 41 -8.30 4.60 -16.24
N CYS A 42 -8.63 3.57 -15.46
CA CYS A 42 -7.77 3.01 -14.42
C CYS A 42 -6.45 2.48 -14.98
N VAL A 43 -6.49 1.76 -16.10
CA VAL A 43 -5.28 1.22 -16.75
C VAL A 43 -4.41 2.35 -17.31
N ASN A 44 -5.02 3.37 -17.91
CA ASN A 44 -4.27 4.53 -18.41
C ASN A 44 -3.67 5.36 -17.26
N ALA A 45 -4.40 5.57 -16.18
CA ALA A 45 -3.90 6.22 -14.97
C ALA A 45 -2.76 5.42 -14.33
N PHE A 46 -2.91 4.09 -14.27
CA PHE A 46 -1.88 3.18 -13.77
C PHE A 46 -0.62 3.22 -14.64
N ASN A 47 -0.76 3.16 -15.97
CA ASN A 47 0.37 3.22 -16.90
C ASN A 47 1.08 4.57 -16.85
N LYS A 48 0.35 5.69 -16.75
CA LYS A 48 0.92 7.02 -16.57
C LYS A 48 1.70 7.14 -15.26
N SER A 49 1.12 6.66 -14.15
CA SER A 49 1.78 6.64 -12.84
C SER A 49 3.03 5.74 -12.83
N ARG A 50 2.96 4.58 -13.50
CA ARG A 50 4.10 3.66 -13.64
C ARG A 50 5.20 4.24 -14.52
N ALA A 51 4.86 4.91 -15.62
CA ALA A 51 5.82 5.57 -16.49
C ALA A 51 6.59 6.68 -15.75
N ALA A 52 5.89 7.49 -14.94
CA ALA A 52 6.52 8.51 -14.10
C ALA A 52 7.46 7.92 -13.03
N SER A 53 7.21 6.68 -12.59
CA SER A 53 8.05 6.00 -11.60
C SER A 53 9.31 5.36 -12.21
N ARG A 54 9.35 5.12 -13.53
CA ARG A 54 10.53 4.56 -14.21
C ARG A 54 11.71 5.53 -14.31
N SER A 55 11.45 6.83 -14.28
CA SER A 55 12.48 7.86 -14.39
C SER A 55 13.14 8.21 -13.05
N ILE A 56 12.72 7.58 -11.95
CA ILE A 56 13.23 7.85 -10.60
C ILE A 56 13.79 6.54 -10.03
N PRO A 57 15.03 6.54 -9.50
CA PRO A 57 15.61 5.33 -8.93
C PRO A 57 14.81 4.85 -7.71
N THR A 58 14.70 3.53 -7.58
CA THR A 58 14.07 2.91 -6.40
C THR A 58 14.91 3.19 -5.17
N ARG A 59 14.28 3.69 -4.10
CA ARG A 59 14.94 3.96 -2.82
C ARG A 59 14.50 2.95 -1.74
N PRO A 60 15.35 2.66 -0.74
CA PRO A 60 14.91 1.91 0.44
C PRO A 60 13.81 2.66 1.19
N THR A 61 13.01 1.93 1.97
CA THR A 61 11.93 2.53 2.76
C THR A 61 12.50 3.52 3.80
N PRO A 62 12.03 4.78 3.83
CA PRO A 62 12.46 5.72 4.86
C PRO A 62 12.09 5.19 6.26
N ARG A 63 13.00 5.31 7.24
CA ARG A 63 12.78 4.82 8.62
C ARG A 63 11.46 5.29 9.24
N ARG A 64 11.04 6.53 8.96
CA ARG A 64 9.77 7.04 9.51
C ARG A 64 8.55 6.33 8.91
N VAL A 65 8.59 5.99 7.62
CA VAL A 65 7.52 5.22 6.97
C VAL A 65 7.49 3.77 7.46
N GLN A 66 8.64 3.21 7.86
CA GLN A 66 8.68 1.87 8.47
C GLN A 66 7.82 1.83 9.75
N TYR A 67 7.88 2.85 10.62
CA TYR A 67 7.00 2.91 11.79
C TYR A 67 5.51 2.93 11.45
N ALA A 68 5.10 3.64 10.37
CA ALA A 68 3.71 3.59 9.92
C ALA A 68 3.33 2.18 9.45
N LEU A 69 4.20 1.51 8.70
CA LEU A 69 3.99 0.15 8.22
C LEU A 69 3.89 -0.84 9.39
N ASP A 70 4.73 -0.69 10.41
CA ASP A 70 4.71 -1.53 11.61
C ASP A 70 3.40 -1.33 12.39
N ILE A 71 2.94 -0.09 12.57
CA ILE A 71 1.64 0.20 13.22
C ILE A 71 0.49 -0.45 12.45
N LEU A 72 0.45 -0.33 11.12
CA LEU A 72 -0.58 -0.92 10.28
C LEU A 72 -0.51 -2.45 10.28
N LEU A 73 0.70 -3.02 10.29
CA LEU A 73 0.91 -4.45 10.36
C LEU A 73 0.40 -5.02 11.70
N VAL A 74 0.78 -4.39 12.82
CA VAL A 74 0.31 -4.78 14.15
C VAL A 74 -1.21 -4.66 14.22
N SER A 75 -1.79 -3.57 13.72
CA SER A 75 -3.25 -3.39 13.64
C SER A 75 -3.91 -4.50 12.84
N ALA A 76 -3.39 -4.83 11.65
CA ALA A 76 -3.94 -5.88 10.80
C ALA A 76 -3.86 -7.25 11.48
N VAL A 77 -2.73 -7.59 12.12
CA VAL A 77 -2.56 -8.84 12.86
C VAL A 77 -3.52 -8.93 14.04
N VAL A 78 -3.67 -7.85 14.82
CA VAL A 78 -4.62 -7.80 15.93
C VAL A 78 -6.05 -7.94 15.43
N CYS A 79 -6.44 -7.27 14.34
CA CYS A 79 -7.76 -7.42 13.75
C CYS A 79 -8.01 -8.85 13.26
N LEU A 80 -7.04 -9.47 12.57
CA LEU A 80 -7.13 -10.88 12.18
C LEU A 80 -7.27 -11.81 13.38
N ALA A 81 -6.51 -11.57 14.46
CA ALA A 81 -6.66 -12.33 15.69
C ALA A 81 -8.04 -12.15 16.31
N LEU A 82 -8.56 -10.93 16.39
CA LEU A 82 -9.90 -10.63 16.93
C LEU A 82 -11.05 -11.16 16.07
N SER A 83 -10.79 -11.50 14.81
CA SER A 83 -11.75 -12.17 13.93
C SER A 83 -11.93 -13.66 14.26
N LEU A 84 -11.02 -14.25 15.04
CA LEU A 84 -11.09 -15.65 15.44
C LEU A 84 -12.25 -15.90 16.41
N PRO A 85 -12.92 -17.07 16.33
CA PRO A 85 -14.08 -17.38 17.14
C PRO A 85 -13.79 -17.41 18.65
N HIS A 86 -12.54 -17.64 19.05
CA HIS A 86 -12.14 -17.67 20.46
C HIS A 86 -12.38 -16.33 21.19
N PHE A 87 -12.23 -15.20 20.50
CA PHE A 87 -12.48 -13.89 21.08
C PHE A 87 -13.96 -13.46 20.97
N SER A 88 -14.80 -14.29 20.36
CA SER A 88 -16.22 -14.03 20.13
C SER A 88 -17.06 -14.43 21.35
N PRO A 89 -18.09 -13.65 21.74
CA PRO A 89 -18.99 -14.08 22.80
C PRO A 89 -19.64 -15.41 22.42
N GLU A 90 -19.90 -16.26 23.41
CA GLU A 90 -20.52 -17.55 23.18
C GLU A 90 -21.91 -17.38 22.58
N ASN A 91 -22.20 -18.15 21.53
CA ASN A 91 -23.53 -18.20 20.95
C ASN A 91 -24.29 -19.41 21.52
N VAL A 92 -25.24 -19.14 22.41
CA VAL A 92 -26.04 -20.16 23.11
C VAL A 92 -26.78 -21.10 22.14
N PHE A 93 -27.31 -20.58 21.02
CA PHE A 93 -28.05 -21.40 20.04
C PHE A 93 -27.12 -22.32 19.24
N LEU A 94 -25.95 -21.82 18.84
CA LEU A 94 -24.93 -22.65 18.17
C LEU A 94 -24.34 -23.68 19.12
N LYS A 95 -24.08 -23.32 20.38
CA LYS A 95 -23.49 -24.23 21.36
C LYS A 95 -24.42 -25.40 21.69
N THR A 96 -25.70 -25.11 21.87
CA THR A 96 -26.73 -26.10 22.21
C THR A 96 -27.37 -26.75 20.97
N GLN A 97 -26.94 -26.38 19.75
CA GLN A 97 -27.52 -26.83 18.47
C GLN A 97 -29.05 -26.75 18.47
N SER A 98 -29.60 -25.65 18.97
CA SER A 98 -31.04 -25.49 19.19
C SER A 98 -31.68 -24.52 18.19
N ARG A 99 -32.87 -24.89 17.71
CA ARG A 99 -33.69 -24.07 16.79
C ARG A 99 -34.25 -22.82 17.48
N LEU A 100 -34.56 -21.77 16.72
CA LEU A 100 -35.10 -20.50 17.21
C LEU A 100 -36.39 -20.66 18.05
N GLN A 101 -37.28 -21.59 17.67
CA GLN A 101 -38.56 -21.83 18.33
C GLN A 101 -38.47 -22.57 19.68
N ILE A 102 -37.27 -22.96 20.12
CA ILE A 102 -37.09 -23.65 21.41
C ILE A 102 -37.59 -22.79 22.59
N GLN A 103 -38.24 -23.41 23.58
CA GLN A 103 -38.61 -22.72 24.81
C GLN A 103 -37.36 -22.34 25.62
N ALA A 104 -37.37 -21.16 26.27
CA ALA A 104 -36.22 -20.66 27.00
C ALA A 104 -35.74 -21.65 28.08
N ASN A 105 -36.65 -22.19 28.89
CA ASN A 105 -36.28 -23.15 29.94
C ASN A 105 -35.57 -24.40 29.41
N VAL A 106 -35.98 -24.90 28.23
CA VAL A 106 -35.36 -26.07 27.59
C VAL A 106 -33.99 -25.72 27.00
N LEU A 107 -33.84 -24.50 26.46
CA LEU A 107 -32.55 -24.03 25.96
C LEU A 107 -31.51 -23.94 27.09
N PHE A 108 -31.89 -23.33 28.21
CA PHE A 108 -30.98 -23.14 29.35
C PHE A 108 -30.78 -24.42 30.16
N SER A 109 -31.72 -25.36 30.19
CA SER A 109 -31.47 -26.69 30.76
C SER A 109 -30.47 -27.48 29.93
N ARG A 110 -30.50 -27.36 28.59
CA ARG A 110 -29.46 -27.94 27.72
C ARG A 110 -28.11 -27.26 27.91
N LEU A 111 -28.10 -25.94 28.10
CA LEU A 111 -26.87 -25.20 28.40
C LEU A 111 -26.26 -25.65 29.73
N ALA A 112 -27.10 -25.89 30.75
CA ALA A 112 -26.69 -26.40 32.07
C ALA A 112 -25.96 -27.74 31.99
N LEU A 113 -26.29 -28.58 31.00
CA LEU A 113 -25.61 -29.86 30.77
C LEU A 113 -24.20 -29.69 30.19
N LEU A 114 -23.91 -28.54 29.55
CA LEU A 114 -22.62 -28.26 28.92
C LEU A 114 -21.69 -27.46 29.84
N ARG A 115 -22.24 -26.55 30.65
CA ARG A 115 -21.50 -25.74 31.62
C ARG A 115 -22.45 -25.20 32.72
N PRO A 116 -21.93 -24.83 33.91
CA PRO A 116 -22.74 -24.14 34.91
C PRO A 116 -23.30 -22.81 34.35
N LEU A 117 -24.52 -22.47 34.75
CA LEU A 117 -25.19 -21.23 34.36
C LEU A 117 -24.55 -20.05 35.09
N THR A 118 -24.31 -18.97 34.36
CA THR A 118 -23.86 -17.69 34.91
C THR A 118 -25.06 -16.78 35.20
N GLU A 119 -24.85 -15.71 35.98
CA GLU A 119 -25.88 -14.69 36.23
C GLU A 119 -26.41 -14.09 34.92
N ASP A 120 -25.52 -13.85 33.96
CA ASP A 120 -25.87 -13.39 32.61
C ASP A 120 -26.82 -14.35 31.89
N ASP A 121 -26.64 -15.67 32.05
CA ASP A 121 -27.52 -16.67 31.46
C ASP A 121 -28.92 -16.63 32.08
N GLU A 122 -29.02 -16.36 33.39
CA GLU A 122 -30.31 -16.22 34.07
C GLU A 122 -31.06 -14.96 33.62
N VAL A 123 -30.34 -13.84 33.47
CA VAL A 123 -30.91 -12.62 32.89
C VAL A 123 -31.36 -12.88 31.47
N LEU A 124 -30.54 -13.54 30.64
CA LEU A 124 -30.88 -13.86 29.27
C LEU A 124 -32.10 -14.80 29.19
N ARG A 125 -32.21 -15.77 30.11
CA ARG A 125 -33.38 -16.65 30.25
C ARG A 125 -34.66 -15.85 30.51
N SER A 126 -34.61 -14.84 31.38
CA SER A 126 -35.75 -13.97 31.66
C SER A 126 -36.17 -13.12 30.45
N LYS A 127 -35.22 -12.77 29.56
CA LYS A 127 -35.49 -11.99 28.34
C LYS A 127 -36.04 -12.85 27.19
N PHE A 128 -35.76 -14.15 27.15
CA PHE A 128 -36.15 -15.06 26.06
C PHE A 128 -37.61 -15.54 26.07
N VAL A 129 -38.51 -14.82 26.76
CA VAL A 129 -39.95 -15.10 26.79
C VAL A 129 -40.57 -14.99 25.40
N ASN A 130 -40.21 -13.94 24.66
CA ASN A 130 -40.74 -13.68 23.32
C ASN A 130 -39.74 -14.12 22.22
N THR A 131 -40.26 -14.64 21.11
CA THR A 131 -39.44 -14.95 19.92
C THR A 131 -38.74 -13.70 19.37
N GLU A 132 -39.37 -12.53 19.50
CA GLU A 132 -38.77 -11.25 19.11
C GLU A 132 -37.47 -10.94 19.85
N ASN A 133 -37.40 -11.19 21.16
CA ASN A 133 -36.18 -11.00 21.94
C ASN A 133 -35.06 -11.96 21.52
N LYS A 134 -35.41 -13.16 21.04
CA LYS A 134 -34.44 -14.11 20.46
C LYS A 134 -33.90 -13.62 19.11
N LEU A 135 -34.74 -12.98 18.29
CA LEU A 135 -34.31 -12.34 17.04
C LEU A 135 -33.36 -11.16 17.33
N LEU A 136 -33.72 -10.32 18.30
CA LEU A 136 -32.88 -9.20 18.74
C LEU A 136 -31.51 -9.67 19.26
N TYR A 137 -31.47 -10.79 19.98
CA TYR A 137 -30.23 -11.45 20.39
C TYR A 137 -29.36 -11.88 19.19
N MET A 138 -29.95 -12.38 18.10
CA MET A 138 -29.20 -12.79 16.91
C MET A 138 -28.60 -11.59 16.15
N VAL A 139 -29.31 -10.46 16.15
CA VAL A 139 -28.90 -9.23 15.45
C VAL A 139 -27.89 -8.41 16.26
N PHE A 140 -28.19 -8.14 17.53
CA PHE A 140 -27.42 -7.21 18.36
C PHE A 140 -26.48 -7.90 19.37
N GLY A 141 -26.63 -9.22 19.58
CA GLY A 141 -25.77 -10.01 20.46
C GLY A 141 -26.24 -10.11 21.93
N PRO A 142 -25.55 -10.92 22.76
CA PRO A 142 -25.92 -11.14 24.16
C PRO A 142 -25.83 -9.87 25.01
N ASP A 143 -24.70 -9.16 24.89
CA ASP A 143 -24.36 -8.01 25.73
C ASP A 143 -25.32 -6.82 25.55
N THR A 144 -25.96 -6.67 24.40
CA THR A 144 -26.99 -5.63 24.18
C THR A 144 -28.33 -6.01 24.80
N VAL A 145 -28.72 -7.28 24.71
CA VAL A 145 -29.99 -7.78 25.25
C VAL A 145 -29.96 -7.87 26.78
N ILE A 146 -28.82 -8.22 27.35
CA ILE A 146 -28.63 -8.33 28.81
C ILE A 146 -28.60 -6.93 29.44
N ASN A 147 -27.74 -6.04 28.93
CA ASN A 147 -27.45 -4.77 29.60
C ASN A 147 -28.41 -3.62 29.25
N CYS A 148 -29.30 -3.76 28.27
CA CYS A 148 -30.29 -2.73 27.99
C CYS A 148 -31.52 -2.85 28.89
N ILE A 149 -31.65 -1.91 29.85
CA ILE A 149 -32.76 -1.88 30.82
C ILE A 149 -34.02 -1.21 30.23
N TRP A 150 -33.85 -0.22 29.34
CA TRP A 150 -34.94 0.61 28.82
C TRP A 150 -35.43 0.21 27.43
N CYS A 151 -34.74 -0.71 26.74
CA CYS A 151 -35.09 -1.10 25.38
C CYS A 151 -36.41 -1.89 25.32
N LYS A 152 -37.36 -1.43 24.50
CA LYS A 152 -38.64 -2.10 24.26
C LYS A 152 -38.78 -2.58 22.82
N GLY A 153 -38.29 -1.79 21.87
CA GLY A 153 -38.36 -2.09 20.45
C GLY A 153 -36.99 -2.18 19.79
N ARG A 154 -36.99 -2.56 18.51
CA ARG A 154 -35.79 -2.66 17.67
C ARG A 154 -34.94 -1.38 17.70
N ASP A 155 -35.57 -0.22 17.59
CA ASP A 155 -34.87 1.06 17.44
C ASP A 155 -34.10 1.42 18.72
N ASP A 156 -34.67 1.10 19.89
CA ASP A 156 -33.99 1.27 21.18
C ASP A 156 -32.73 0.41 21.27
N TYR A 157 -32.83 -0.86 20.87
CA TYR A 157 -31.69 -1.78 20.84
C TYR A 157 -30.63 -1.34 19.82
N LEU A 158 -31.04 -0.82 18.67
CA LEU A 158 -30.12 -0.26 17.68
C LEU A 158 -29.35 0.92 18.27
N MET A 159 -30.03 1.88 18.90
CA MET A 159 -29.41 3.05 19.51
C MET A 159 -28.44 2.67 20.64
N TYR A 160 -28.83 1.71 21.50
CA TYR A 160 -27.93 1.21 22.54
C TYR A 160 -26.71 0.47 21.95
N SER A 161 -26.90 -0.33 20.90
CA SER A 161 -25.83 -1.06 20.23
C SER A 161 -24.88 -0.16 19.43
N LEU A 162 -25.33 1.03 19.02
CA LEU A 162 -24.56 1.95 18.19
C LEU A 162 -23.23 2.33 18.83
N ALA A 163 -23.21 2.59 20.14
CA ALA A 163 -21.98 2.89 20.86
C ALA A 163 -20.97 1.71 20.82
N LYS A 164 -21.47 0.48 20.87
CA LYS A 164 -20.66 -0.74 20.82
C LYS A 164 -20.10 -1.00 19.41
N ILE A 165 -20.86 -0.65 18.38
CA ILE A 165 -20.42 -0.69 16.98
C ILE A 165 -19.38 0.39 16.72
N LEU A 166 -19.61 1.60 17.22
CA LEU A 166 -18.77 2.77 16.97
C LEU A 166 -17.39 2.66 17.63
N LYS A 167 -17.29 2.05 18.82
CA LYS A 167 -16.02 1.91 19.56
C LYS A 167 -14.86 1.33 18.72
N PRO A 168 -14.97 0.16 18.07
CA PRO A 168 -13.90 -0.38 17.24
C PRO A 168 -13.62 0.48 15.99
N HIS A 169 -14.62 1.15 15.41
CA HIS A 169 -14.42 2.08 14.28
C HIS A 169 -13.64 3.33 14.68
N ILE A 170 -13.95 3.92 15.84
CA ILE A 170 -13.18 5.05 16.38
C ILE A 170 -11.74 4.63 16.62
N LEU A 171 -11.53 3.46 17.23
CA LEU A 171 -10.19 2.94 17.50
C LEU A 171 -9.40 2.74 16.19
N HIS A 172 -10.03 2.14 15.17
CA HIS A 172 -9.42 1.98 13.85
C HIS A 172 -9.09 3.32 13.18
N LEU A 173 -9.99 4.31 13.26
CA LEU A 173 -9.74 5.67 12.78
C LEU A 173 -8.57 6.34 13.49
N VAL A 174 -8.40 6.11 14.80
CA VAL A 174 -7.24 6.61 15.56
C VAL A 174 -5.96 5.96 15.06
N ILE A 175 -5.94 4.64 14.82
CA ILE A 175 -4.79 3.93 14.27
C ILE A 175 -4.42 4.47 12.88
N LEU A 176 -5.40 4.60 11.98
CA LEU A 176 -5.20 5.20 10.66
C LEU A 176 -4.70 6.64 10.75
N GLY A 177 -5.24 7.42 11.70
CA GLY A 177 -4.82 8.79 11.97
C GLY A 177 -3.38 8.90 12.48
N LEU A 178 -2.95 7.97 13.34
CA LEU A 178 -1.57 7.88 13.82
C LEU A 178 -0.60 7.48 12.70
N ALA A 179 -0.94 6.45 11.92
CA ALA A 179 -0.14 5.98 10.78
C ALA A 179 0.01 7.06 9.69
N THR A 180 -1.00 7.91 9.51
CA THR A 180 -1.01 9.04 8.56
C THR A 180 -0.64 10.38 9.18
N SER A 181 -0.17 10.41 10.42
CA SER A 181 0.19 11.66 11.07
C SER A 181 1.47 12.27 10.46
N SER A 182 1.56 13.60 10.49
CA SER A 182 2.74 14.34 10.03
C SER A 182 4.04 13.94 10.77
N PHE A 183 3.91 13.46 12.01
CA PHE A 183 5.02 12.96 12.83
C PHE A 183 5.73 11.75 12.20
N VAL A 184 4.96 10.88 11.53
CA VAL A 184 5.48 9.64 10.92
C VAL A 184 5.99 9.87 9.48
N GLY A 185 5.68 11.02 8.88
CA GLY A 185 6.33 11.47 7.64
C GLY A 185 5.42 12.29 6.73
N LYS A 186 6.04 13.14 5.90
CA LYS A 186 5.31 13.92 4.89
C LYS A 186 4.64 13.02 3.84
N GLU A 187 5.26 11.88 3.53
CA GLU A 187 4.77 10.91 2.54
C GLU A 187 3.48 10.20 2.99
N THR A 188 3.33 9.93 4.29
CA THR A 188 2.13 9.29 4.84
C THR A 188 1.00 10.31 5.03
N SER A 189 1.35 11.54 5.42
CA SER A 189 0.37 12.61 5.67
C SER A 189 -0.50 12.97 4.46
N ARG A 190 -0.01 12.77 3.23
CA ARG A 190 -0.79 13.05 2.01
C ARG A 190 -2.03 12.17 1.85
N PHE A 191 -2.01 10.99 2.49
CA PHE A 191 -3.07 9.99 2.38
C PHE A 191 -4.07 10.06 3.54
N ARG A 192 -3.91 11.02 4.46
CA ARG A 192 -4.76 11.17 5.64
C ARG A 192 -6.24 11.28 5.29
N THR A 193 -6.61 12.12 4.32
CA THR A 193 -8.00 12.30 3.89
C THR A 193 -8.61 11.02 3.32
N GLN A 194 -7.83 10.27 2.54
CA GLN A 194 -8.27 8.99 1.96
C GLN A 194 -8.44 7.92 3.04
N ALA A 195 -7.51 7.84 4.00
CA ALA A 195 -7.59 6.93 5.14
C ALA A 195 -8.80 7.24 6.03
N THR A 196 -9.04 8.51 6.35
CA THR A 196 -10.21 8.93 7.15
C THR A 196 -11.52 8.65 6.43
N LEU A 197 -11.57 8.89 5.11
CA LEU A 197 -12.76 8.62 4.32
C LEU A 197 -13.06 7.12 4.25
N ALA A 198 -12.03 6.29 4.07
CA ALA A 198 -12.18 4.82 4.07
C ALA A 198 -12.70 4.30 5.41
N GLY A 199 -12.12 4.75 6.54
CA GLY A 199 -12.60 4.36 7.87
C GLY A 199 -14.03 4.83 8.16
N LEU A 200 -14.37 6.05 7.77
CA LEU A 200 -15.75 6.57 7.89
C LEU A 200 -16.73 5.78 7.02
N ALA A 201 -16.33 5.41 5.80
CA ALA A 201 -17.16 4.59 4.92
C ALA A 201 -17.44 3.21 5.52
N LEU A 202 -16.44 2.55 6.11
CA LEU A 202 -16.64 1.28 6.83
C LEU A 202 -17.62 1.42 8.00
N MET A 203 -17.52 2.49 8.78
CA MET A 203 -18.43 2.78 9.88
C MET A 203 -19.88 2.98 9.39
N VAL A 204 -20.07 3.84 8.39
CA VAL A 204 -21.40 4.16 7.86
C VAL A 204 -22.04 2.93 7.23
N THR A 205 -21.28 2.18 6.43
CA THR A 205 -21.80 0.95 5.78
C THR A 205 -22.26 -0.08 6.80
N GLU A 206 -21.53 -0.27 7.90
CA GLU A 206 -21.95 -1.19 8.95
C GLU A 206 -23.22 -0.72 9.67
N VAL A 207 -23.27 0.56 10.06
CA VAL A 207 -24.45 1.13 10.73
C VAL A 207 -25.69 1.03 9.83
N LEU A 208 -25.56 1.38 8.55
CA LEU A 208 -26.64 1.26 7.56
C LEU A 208 -27.06 -0.19 7.36
N HIS A 209 -26.12 -1.13 7.36
CA HIS A 209 -26.43 -2.55 7.24
C HIS A 209 -27.28 -3.04 8.41
N LEU A 210 -26.92 -2.72 9.66
CA LEU A 210 -27.74 -3.10 10.82
C LEU A 210 -29.08 -2.36 10.88
N ALA A 211 -29.10 -1.08 10.50
CA ALA A 211 -30.32 -0.27 10.51
C ALA A 211 -31.36 -0.77 9.51
N THR A 212 -30.93 -1.20 8.32
CA THR A 212 -31.83 -1.65 7.23
C THR A 212 -32.04 -3.16 7.19
N TYR A 213 -31.37 -3.93 8.05
CA TYR A 213 -31.46 -5.39 8.05
C TYR A 213 -32.92 -5.85 8.21
N ASP A 214 -33.38 -6.84 7.44
CA ASP A 214 -34.71 -7.41 7.63
C ASP A 214 -34.63 -8.68 8.49
N MET A 215 -35.39 -8.72 9.60
CA MET A 215 -35.43 -9.89 10.49
C MET A 215 -36.37 -10.98 9.99
N SER A 216 -37.14 -10.74 8.93
CA SER A 216 -38.11 -11.69 8.37
C SER A 216 -37.44 -13.02 8.00
N THR A 217 -36.24 -12.98 7.43
CA THR A 217 -35.49 -14.18 7.01
C THR A 217 -35.13 -15.08 8.18
N ILE A 218 -34.67 -14.49 9.30
CA ILE A 218 -34.33 -15.23 10.52
C ILE A 218 -35.59 -15.85 11.14
N LYS A 219 -36.71 -15.12 11.12
CA LYS A 219 -37.99 -15.59 11.68
C LYS A 219 -38.52 -16.84 10.96
N LEU A 220 -38.20 -17.00 9.68
CA LEU A 220 -38.62 -18.14 8.86
C LEU A 220 -37.72 -19.38 8.99
N ALA A 221 -36.52 -19.23 9.57
CA ALA A 221 -35.55 -20.32 9.70
C ALA A 221 -36.08 -21.45 10.60
N LYS A 222 -36.03 -22.69 10.10
CA LYS A 222 -36.53 -23.88 10.82
C LYS A 222 -35.41 -24.72 11.40
N THR A 223 -34.26 -24.75 10.71
CA THR A 223 -33.05 -25.46 11.15
C THR A 223 -32.01 -24.48 11.70
N VAL A 224 -31.03 -24.98 12.46
CA VAL A 224 -29.99 -24.13 13.07
C VAL A 224 -29.04 -23.59 12.01
N GLN A 225 -28.82 -24.37 10.95
CA GLN A 225 -27.95 -24.03 9.82
C GLN A 225 -28.53 -22.91 8.96
N GLU A 226 -29.86 -22.78 8.92
CA GLU A 226 -30.58 -21.69 8.25
C GLU A 226 -30.58 -20.39 9.07
N ILE A 227 -30.25 -20.44 10.36
CA ILE A 227 -30.28 -19.25 11.22
C ILE A 227 -29.08 -18.37 10.89
N ASP A 228 -29.38 -17.13 10.53
CA ASP A 228 -28.36 -16.13 10.29
C ASP A 228 -27.91 -15.45 11.60
N PHE A 229 -26.68 -15.75 12.02
CA PHE A 229 -26.07 -15.18 13.23
C PHE A 229 -25.39 -13.85 12.94
N VAL A 230 -26.21 -12.84 12.66
CA VAL A 230 -25.80 -11.51 12.18
C VAL A 230 -24.74 -10.86 13.07
N HIS A 231 -24.94 -10.82 14.39
CA HIS A 231 -23.99 -10.19 15.32
C HIS A 231 -22.56 -10.75 15.16
N TRP A 232 -22.43 -12.07 15.17
CA TRP A 232 -21.15 -12.75 15.04
C TRP A 232 -20.55 -12.60 13.65
N ARG A 233 -21.38 -12.69 12.60
CA ARG A 233 -20.93 -12.56 11.22
C ARG A 233 -20.44 -11.14 10.90
N VAL A 234 -21.21 -10.12 11.28
CA VAL A 234 -20.81 -8.72 11.10
C VAL A 234 -19.51 -8.43 11.86
N ARG A 235 -19.36 -8.96 13.08
CA ARG A 235 -18.12 -8.84 13.84
C ARG A 235 -16.91 -9.38 13.06
N VAL A 236 -17.01 -10.57 12.47
CA VAL A 236 -15.92 -11.15 11.66
C VAL A 236 -15.63 -10.27 10.45
N TYR A 237 -16.66 -9.85 9.72
CA TYR A 237 -16.48 -8.97 8.55
C TYR A 237 -15.88 -7.61 8.92
N ARG A 238 -16.24 -7.04 10.07
CA ARG A 238 -15.69 -5.78 10.57
C ARG A 238 -14.17 -5.86 10.71
N PHE A 239 -13.67 -6.86 11.44
CA PHE A 239 -12.24 -7.02 11.65
C PHE A 239 -11.49 -7.44 10.38
N LEU A 240 -12.12 -8.24 9.51
CA LEU A 240 -11.54 -8.56 8.21
C LEU A 240 -11.44 -7.32 7.31
N ALA A 241 -12.45 -6.45 7.33
CA ALA A 241 -12.45 -5.21 6.59
C ALA A 241 -11.38 -4.24 7.10
N PHE A 242 -11.18 -4.13 8.42
CA PHE A 242 -10.09 -3.34 9.00
C PHE A 242 -8.72 -3.86 8.55
N ALA A 243 -8.49 -5.18 8.67
CA ALA A 243 -7.24 -5.79 8.23
C ALA A 243 -7.00 -5.61 6.72
N ALA A 244 -8.05 -5.69 5.90
CA ALA A 244 -7.97 -5.45 4.47
C ALA A 244 -7.61 -3.99 4.15
N VAL A 245 -8.23 -3.01 4.82
CA VAL A 245 -7.89 -1.59 4.66
C VAL A 245 -6.46 -1.33 5.09
N ASP A 246 -6.03 -1.84 6.24
CA ASP A 246 -4.67 -1.66 6.75
C ASP A 246 -3.63 -2.28 5.81
N GLY A 247 -3.91 -3.48 5.28
CA GLY A 247 -3.05 -4.18 4.32
C GLY A 247 -2.94 -3.44 2.99
N VAL A 248 -4.06 -3.00 2.42
CA VAL A 248 -4.07 -2.20 1.18
C VAL A 248 -3.34 -0.88 1.40
N PHE A 249 -3.60 -0.18 2.51
CA PHE A 249 -2.97 1.09 2.80
C PHE A 249 -1.47 0.95 3.04
N GLY A 250 -1.04 -0.07 3.78
CA GLY A 250 0.36 -0.42 3.97
C GLY A 250 1.07 -0.71 2.65
N LEU A 251 0.43 -1.47 1.75
CA LEU A 251 0.96 -1.75 0.41
C LEU A 251 1.12 -0.46 -0.42
N VAL A 252 0.11 0.43 -0.40
CA VAL A 252 0.17 1.72 -1.09
C VAL A 252 1.28 2.60 -0.52
N LEU A 253 1.43 2.68 0.80
CA LEU A 253 2.51 3.43 1.45
C LEU A 253 3.89 2.89 1.12
N TRP A 254 4.05 1.56 1.10
CA TRP A 254 5.31 0.92 0.74
C TRP A 254 5.67 1.19 -0.73
N LEU A 255 4.73 1.00 -1.66
CA LEU A 255 4.96 1.24 -3.09
C LEU A 255 5.30 2.70 -3.37
N THR A 256 4.64 3.63 -2.68
CA THR A 256 4.83 5.06 -2.91
C THR A 256 6.07 5.62 -2.24
N SER A 257 6.40 5.15 -1.04
CA SER A 257 7.62 5.57 -0.34
C SER A 257 8.89 5.04 -0.99
N THR A 258 8.85 3.90 -1.69
CA THR A 258 10.01 3.31 -2.38
C THR A 258 10.17 3.79 -3.83
N ASN A 259 9.37 4.76 -4.27
CA ASN A 259 9.28 5.25 -5.66
C ASN A 259 8.89 4.16 -6.68
N ARG A 260 8.28 3.05 -6.24
CA ARG A 260 7.83 1.98 -7.14
C ARG A 260 6.50 2.32 -7.83
N TRP A 261 5.69 3.15 -7.20
CA TRP A 261 4.40 3.60 -7.73
C TRP A 261 4.10 5.04 -7.30
N LEU A 262 3.55 5.87 -8.19
CA LEU A 262 3.17 7.25 -7.87
C LEU A 262 4.35 8.09 -7.32
N ALA A 263 5.55 7.86 -7.88
CA ALA A 263 6.74 8.63 -7.53
C ALA A 263 6.54 10.10 -7.93
N LYS A 264 6.67 11.02 -6.95
CA LYS A 264 6.64 12.45 -7.23
C LYS A 264 8.07 12.92 -7.49
N PRO A 265 8.37 13.43 -8.69
CA PRO A 265 9.67 14.05 -8.94
C PRO A 265 9.84 15.25 -7.99
N PRO A 266 11.05 15.51 -7.47
CA PRO A 266 11.32 16.78 -6.80
C PRO A 266 11.00 17.93 -7.75
N PRO A 267 10.52 19.08 -7.23
CA PRO A 267 10.20 20.25 -8.04
C PRO A 267 11.39 20.66 -8.93
N VAL A 268 11.08 21.23 -10.09
CA VAL A 268 12.11 21.60 -11.09
C VAL A 268 13.16 22.53 -10.50
N ALA A 269 12.78 23.43 -9.60
CA ALA A 269 13.71 24.31 -8.89
C ALA A 269 14.73 23.52 -8.04
N GLU A 270 14.29 22.51 -7.29
CA GLU A 270 15.18 21.68 -6.47
C GLU A 270 16.07 20.78 -7.33
N ARG A 271 15.55 20.30 -8.47
CA ARG A 271 16.37 19.58 -9.46
C ARG A 271 17.46 20.47 -10.05
N LEU A 272 17.12 21.71 -10.38
CA LEU A 272 18.07 22.68 -10.90
C LEU A 272 19.15 22.97 -9.85
N GLU A 273 18.75 23.20 -8.59
CA GLU A 273 19.68 23.45 -7.49
C GLU A 273 20.65 22.27 -7.24
N MET A 274 20.15 21.03 -7.29
CA MET A 274 21.00 19.86 -7.15
C MET A 274 21.99 19.75 -8.32
N ALA A 275 21.52 19.92 -9.56
CA ALA A 275 22.38 19.88 -10.74
C ALA A 275 23.43 21.00 -10.73
N THR A 276 23.06 22.22 -10.30
CA THR A 276 24.01 23.33 -10.17
C THR A 276 25.04 23.06 -9.08
N ARG A 277 24.65 22.46 -7.94
CA ARG A 277 25.60 22.10 -6.87
C ARG A 277 26.59 21.02 -7.32
N GLU A 278 26.12 20.01 -8.04
CA GLU A 278 26.99 18.96 -8.61
C GLU A 278 27.95 19.54 -9.65
N ALA A 279 27.47 20.46 -10.50
CA ALA A 279 28.31 21.18 -11.45
C ALA A 279 29.35 22.07 -10.75
N GLU A 280 28.95 22.85 -9.74
CA GLU A 280 29.86 23.68 -8.94
C GLU A 280 30.94 22.84 -8.24
N SER A 281 30.56 21.70 -7.65
CA SER A 281 31.51 20.75 -7.04
C SER A 281 32.52 20.23 -8.07
N SER A 282 32.05 19.89 -9.27
CA SER A 282 32.91 19.39 -10.36
C SER A 282 33.86 20.48 -10.86
N VAL A 283 33.36 21.70 -11.07
CA VAL A 283 34.16 22.87 -11.48
C VAL A 283 35.20 23.23 -10.42
N SER A 284 34.84 23.20 -9.13
CA SER A 284 35.79 23.45 -8.04
C SER A 284 36.92 22.41 -8.01
N SER A 285 36.59 21.14 -8.28
CA SER A 285 37.55 20.05 -8.37
C SER A 285 38.48 20.23 -9.57
N MET A 286 37.94 20.64 -10.74
CA MET A 286 38.74 20.94 -11.93
C MET A 286 39.68 22.13 -11.71
N HIS A 287 39.22 23.20 -11.05
CA HIS A 287 40.09 24.32 -10.69
C HIS A 287 41.21 23.91 -9.74
N ALA A 288 40.90 23.10 -8.72
CA ALA A 288 41.91 22.56 -7.82
C ALA A 288 42.95 21.70 -8.56
N LEU A 289 42.50 20.81 -9.45
CA LEU A 289 43.39 20.01 -10.31
C LEU A 289 44.23 20.89 -11.24
N GLY A 290 43.64 21.94 -11.83
CA GLY A 290 44.36 22.90 -12.67
C GLY A 290 45.44 23.65 -11.90
N LEU A 291 45.17 24.05 -10.65
CA LEU A 291 46.16 24.68 -9.77
C LEU A 291 47.28 23.69 -9.40
N LEU A 292 46.94 22.44 -9.08
CA LEU A 292 47.92 21.39 -8.80
C LEU A 292 48.79 21.06 -10.02
N LEU A 293 48.20 20.93 -11.21
CA LEU A 293 48.95 20.69 -12.43
C LEU A 293 49.87 21.85 -12.76
N ASN A 294 49.41 23.09 -12.56
CA ASN A 294 50.24 24.28 -12.74
C ASN A 294 51.36 24.38 -11.70
N SER A 295 51.11 24.05 -10.43
CA SER A 295 52.14 24.05 -9.39
C SER A 295 53.18 22.98 -9.65
N ILE A 296 52.75 21.76 -9.98
CA ILE A 296 53.65 20.68 -10.40
C ILE A 296 54.45 21.12 -11.63
N ASN A 297 53.81 21.69 -12.65
CA ASN A 297 54.53 22.07 -13.86
C ASN A 297 55.48 23.26 -13.69
N ARG A 298 55.37 24.04 -12.61
CA ARG A 298 56.31 25.12 -12.30
C ARG A 298 57.49 24.67 -11.45
N ASP A 299 57.31 23.67 -10.58
CA ASP A 299 58.34 23.16 -9.69
C ASP A 299 59.08 21.95 -10.29
N GLN A 300 60.41 22.04 -10.37
CA GLN A 300 61.23 20.98 -10.96
C GLN A 300 61.26 19.70 -10.11
N GLU A 301 61.20 19.81 -8.78
CA GLU A 301 61.21 18.65 -7.89
C GLU A 301 59.91 17.84 -8.05
N LEU A 302 58.76 18.53 -8.07
CA LEU A 302 57.45 17.90 -8.27
C LEU A 302 57.31 17.28 -9.66
N ARG A 303 57.87 17.89 -10.72
CA ARG A 303 57.90 17.26 -12.06
C ARG A 303 58.67 15.95 -12.06
N ASN A 304 59.86 15.94 -11.44
CA ASN A 304 60.68 14.74 -11.36
C ASN A 304 59.96 13.63 -10.58
N LEU A 305 59.33 13.96 -9.45
CA LEU A 305 58.54 13.01 -8.67
C LEU A 305 57.36 12.44 -9.48
N ARG A 306 56.64 13.30 -10.22
CA ARG A 306 55.56 12.87 -11.13
C ARG A 306 56.08 11.90 -12.20
N GLU A 307 57.20 12.20 -12.84
CA GLU A 307 57.80 11.30 -13.85
C GLU A 307 58.23 9.96 -13.26
N VAL A 308 58.84 9.97 -12.06
CA VAL A 308 59.22 8.74 -11.36
C VAL A 308 57.99 7.90 -11.01
N TYR A 309 56.94 8.54 -10.50
CA TYR A 309 55.67 7.88 -10.20
C TYR A 309 55.07 7.23 -11.46
N TRP A 310 54.90 7.98 -12.55
CA TRP A 310 54.33 7.44 -13.79
C TRP A 310 55.20 6.36 -14.43
N ARG A 311 56.53 6.48 -14.32
CA ARG A 311 57.45 5.44 -14.80
C ARG A 311 57.30 4.15 -13.99
N ARG A 312 57.19 4.26 -12.67
CA ARG A 312 56.95 3.11 -11.78
C ARG A 312 55.60 2.47 -12.06
N GLU A 313 54.52 3.25 -12.09
CA GLU A 313 53.17 2.78 -12.40
C GLU A 313 53.14 2.07 -13.76
N SER A 314 53.80 2.63 -14.78
CA SER A 314 53.91 1.99 -16.10
C SER A 314 54.69 0.67 -16.06
N GLN A 315 55.70 0.54 -15.21
CA GLN A 315 56.46 -0.70 -15.05
C GLN A 315 55.63 -1.76 -14.32
N GLU A 316 55.04 -1.40 -13.18
CA GLU A 316 54.18 -2.29 -12.40
C GLU A 316 52.97 -2.75 -13.23
N ASN A 317 52.32 -1.84 -13.95
CA ASN A 317 51.21 -2.20 -14.83
C ASN A 317 51.65 -3.07 -16.01
N ALA A 318 52.86 -2.85 -16.55
CA ALA A 318 53.42 -3.73 -17.60
C ALA A 318 53.75 -5.13 -17.08
N GLU A 319 54.13 -5.27 -15.80
CA GLU A 319 54.34 -6.56 -15.14
C GLU A 319 53.01 -7.29 -14.91
N VAL A 320 51.98 -6.59 -14.40
CA VAL A 320 50.63 -7.15 -14.23
C VAL A 320 50.02 -7.56 -15.57
N LEU A 321 50.23 -6.77 -16.63
CA LEU A 321 49.78 -7.10 -17.99
C LEU A 321 50.57 -8.26 -18.63
N GLN A 322 51.67 -8.74 -18.03
CA GLN A 322 52.37 -9.93 -18.49
C GLN A 322 51.85 -11.22 -17.83
N GLU A 323 51.03 -11.12 -16.79
CA GLU A 323 50.42 -12.29 -16.16
C GLU A 323 49.44 -12.96 -17.12
N GLU A 324 49.65 -14.25 -17.38
CA GLU A 324 48.89 -15.01 -18.38
C GLU A 324 47.38 -15.02 -18.09
N GLU A 325 47.00 -15.03 -16.80
CA GLU A 325 45.60 -14.96 -16.37
C GLU A 325 44.94 -13.61 -16.71
N VAL A 326 45.66 -12.49 -16.50
CA VAL A 326 45.16 -11.14 -16.78
C VAL A 326 45.03 -10.93 -18.29
N VAL A 327 46.02 -11.36 -19.07
CA VAL A 327 45.98 -11.30 -20.54
C VAL A 327 44.83 -12.14 -21.09
N ALA A 328 44.60 -13.34 -20.55
CA ALA A 328 43.48 -14.19 -20.93
C ALA A 328 42.12 -13.53 -20.65
N GLN A 329 41.96 -12.89 -19.48
CA GLN A 329 40.73 -12.16 -19.13
C GLN A 329 40.53 -10.90 -20.00
N ILE A 330 41.59 -10.15 -20.27
CA ILE A 330 41.54 -8.97 -21.16
C ILE A 330 41.15 -9.38 -22.58
N ASN A 331 41.76 -10.44 -23.14
CA ASN A 331 41.39 -10.97 -24.46
C ASN A 331 39.96 -11.53 -24.47
N GLN A 332 39.50 -12.13 -23.37
CA GLN A 332 38.12 -12.58 -23.23
C GLN A 332 37.13 -11.40 -23.16
N ALA A 333 37.50 -10.30 -22.51
CA ALA A 333 36.69 -9.07 -22.48
C ALA A 333 36.68 -8.36 -23.84
N LEU A 334 37.82 -8.25 -24.50
CA LEU A 334 37.97 -7.67 -25.84
C LEU A 334 37.21 -8.45 -26.90
N SER A 335 37.24 -9.79 -26.86
CA SER A 335 36.46 -10.62 -27.80
C SER A 335 34.95 -10.49 -27.61
N ARG A 336 34.50 -10.05 -26.44
CA ARG A 336 33.09 -9.75 -26.15
C ARG A 336 32.70 -8.30 -26.48
N MET A 337 33.68 -7.40 -26.61
CA MET A 337 33.44 -6.02 -27.02
C MET A 337 33.47 -5.90 -28.55
N ASN A 338 32.42 -5.31 -29.11
CA ASN A 338 32.44 -4.92 -30.50
C ASN A 338 33.20 -3.59 -30.64
N VAL A 339 34.46 -3.65 -31.05
CA VAL A 339 35.35 -2.47 -31.15
C VAL A 339 34.73 -1.34 -32.00
N ARG A 340 33.95 -1.70 -33.03
CA ARG A 340 33.24 -0.73 -33.87
C ARG A 340 32.12 0.02 -33.15
N ASP A 341 31.46 -0.61 -32.19
CA ASP A 341 30.42 0.05 -31.39
C ASP A 341 31.04 1.01 -30.37
N VAL A 342 32.22 0.65 -29.85
CA VAL A 342 32.99 1.52 -28.94
C VAL A 342 33.54 2.73 -29.69
N GLU A 343 34.13 2.55 -30.87
CA GLU A 343 34.62 3.64 -31.72
C GLU A 343 33.50 4.63 -32.04
N LYS A 344 32.33 4.12 -32.42
CA LYS A 344 31.15 4.94 -32.71
C LYS A 344 30.59 5.66 -31.48
N GLN A 345 30.69 5.08 -30.28
CA GLN A 345 30.34 5.75 -29.03
C GLN A 345 31.33 6.86 -28.69
N ILE A 346 32.62 6.64 -28.92
CA ILE A 346 33.67 7.63 -28.68
C ILE A 346 33.52 8.82 -29.64
N GLU A 347 33.31 8.58 -30.94
CA GLU A 347 33.00 9.63 -31.91
C GLU A 347 31.76 10.43 -31.48
N GLY A 348 30.68 9.76 -31.08
CA GLY A 348 29.48 10.45 -30.61
C GLY A 348 29.69 11.31 -29.34
N VAL A 349 30.56 10.88 -28.42
CA VAL A 349 30.91 11.63 -27.21
C VAL A 349 31.83 12.81 -27.54
N ILE A 350 32.82 12.60 -28.43
CA ILE A 350 33.74 13.65 -28.87
C ILE A 350 32.99 14.73 -29.65
N ASP A 351 32.11 14.34 -30.58
CA ASP A 351 31.26 15.27 -31.33
C ASP A 351 30.32 16.04 -30.40
N GLY A 352 29.76 15.37 -29.38
CA GLY A 352 28.94 16.01 -28.35
C GLY A 352 29.72 17.04 -27.51
N LEU A 353 30.94 16.69 -27.07
CA LEU A 353 31.81 17.59 -26.30
C LEU A 353 32.31 18.76 -27.15
N LEU A 354 32.69 18.53 -28.40
CA LEU A 354 33.11 19.58 -29.33
C LEU A 354 31.96 20.52 -29.69
N HIS A 355 30.75 19.99 -29.85
CA HIS A 355 29.54 20.77 -30.09
C HIS A 355 29.17 21.63 -28.86
N ASP A 356 29.30 21.10 -27.64
CA ASP A 356 29.04 21.86 -26.42
C ASP A 356 30.12 22.92 -26.14
N LEU A 357 31.39 22.62 -26.44
CA LEU A 357 32.49 23.59 -26.33
C LEU A 357 32.40 24.69 -27.40
N GLY A 358 31.94 24.37 -28.62
CA GLY A 358 31.75 25.33 -29.71
C GLY A 358 30.58 26.29 -29.50
N ASN A 359 29.63 25.95 -28.63
CA ASN A 359 28.47 26.79 -28.28
C ASN A 359 28.67 27.63 -27.00
N LEU A 360 29.87 27.64 -26.42
CA LEU A 360 30.19 28.58 -25.34
C LEU A 360 30.21 30.02 -25.89
N PRO A 361 29.39 30.95 -25.34
CA PRO A 361 29.35 32.33 -25.79
C PRO A 361 30.63 33.05 -25.35
N GLY A 362 31.69 32.97 -26.17
CA GLY A 362 32.96 33.62 -25.87
C GLY A 362 34.08 33.47 -26.92
N SER A 363 33.96 32.57 -27.89
CA SER A 363 35.01 32.35 -28.91
C SER A 363 34.62 32.78 -30.32
N GLN A 364 34.07 33.99 -30.48
CA GLN A 364 34.16 34.68 -31.78
C GLN A 364 35.48 35.45 -31.81
N PRO A 365 36.39 35.18 -32.77
CA PRO A 365 37.55 36.03 -32.96
C PRO A 365 37.06 37.40 -33.47
N GLN A 366 37.35 38.46 -32.72
CA GLN A 366 37.24 39.82 -33.22
C GLN A 366 38.18 39.96 -34.42
N SER A 367 37.63 39.99 -35.63
CA SER A 367 38.31 40.49 -36.81
C SER A 367 38.44 42.01 -36.66
N SER A 368 39.65 42.46 -36.34
CA SER A 368 40.06 43.85 -36.48
C SER A 368 40.19 44.19 -37.96
N GLU A 369 39.23 44.92 -38.51
CA GLU A 369 39.40 45.71 -39.74
C GLU A 369 39.86 47.11 -39.32
N GLU A 370 41.10 47.45 -39.68
CA GLU A 370 41.55 48.83 -39.94
C GLU A 370 41.24 49.20 -41.39
#